data_AF-A0A920E4J0-F1
#
_entry.id   AF-A0A920E4J0-F1
#
_cell.length_a   1.000
_cell.length_b   1.000
_cell.length_c   1.000
_cell.angle_alpha   90.00
_cell.angle_beta   90.00
_cell.angle_gamma   90.00
#
_symmetry.space_group_name_H-M   'P 1'
#
loop_
_entity.id
_entity.type
_entity.pdbx_description
1 polymer ?
#
loop_
_entity_poly.entity_id
_entity_poly.type
_entity_poly.pdbx_seq_one_letter_code
_entity_poly.pdbx_strand_id
1 'polypeptide(L)'
;MEEVELAGPAEEILRFLSERKNPMFEAHELAINYVYYRFKFDGRSERTIKGIFKNALKGDKERKYNSNKSVKNFKAYCFSMRSGHFEKAPAGWDISKEEDLHELGRL
;
A
#
# COMPACT_ATOMS: atom_id res chain seq x y z
N MET A 1 -7.70 17.73 -9.68
CA MET A 1 -6.26 17.45 -9.46
C MET A 1 -6.10 16.25 -8.55
N GLU A 2 -6.72 16.25 -7.37
CA GLU A 2 -6.75 15.13 -6.41
C GLU A 2 -7.44 13.86 -6.97
N GLU A 3 -8.56 14.02 -7.67
CA GLU A 3 -9.27 12.92 -8.34
C GLU A 3 -8.39 12.19 -9.36
N VAL A 4 -7.50 12.91 -10.08
CA VAL A 4 -6.56 12.33 -11.05
C VAL A 4 -5.42 11.59 -10.33
N GLU A 5 -5.02 12.03 -9.14
CA GLU A 5 -3.98 11.39 -8.33
C GLU A 5 -4.43 10.10 -7.63
N LEU A 6 -5.74 9.87 -7.56
CA LEU A 6 -6.33 8.64 -7.00
C LEU A 6 -6.92 7.73 -8.09
N ALA A 7 -7.80 8.27 -8.93
CA ALA A 7 -8.52 7.49 -9.95
C ALA A 7 -7.58 6.95 -11.03
N GLY A 8 -6.64 7.78 -11.51
CA GLY A 8 -5.65 7.37 -12.51
C GLY A 8 -4.83 6.14 -12.09
N PRO A 9 -4.12 6.17 -10.94
CA PRO A 9 -3.36 5.01 -10.50
C PRO A 9 -4.25 3.82 -10.11
N ALA A 10 -5.46 4.05 -9.58
CA ALA A 10 -6.40 2.98 -9.29
C ALA A 10 -6.84 2.24 -10.57
N GLU A 11 -7.17 2.98 -11.63
CA GLU A 11 -7.52 2.39 -12.93
C GLU A 11 -6.35 1.61 -13.52
N GLU A 12 -5.12 2.15 -13.48
CA GLU A 12 -3.96 1.44 -13.99
C GLU A 12 -3.64 0.17 -13.19
N ILE A 13 -3.84 0.20 -11.87
CA ILE A 13 -3.72 -0.98 -11.00
C ILE A 13 -4.76 -2.04 -11.38
N LEU A 14 -6.03 -1.65 -11.55
CA LEU A 14 -7.10 -2.56 -11.95
C LEU A 14 -6.84 -3.17 -13.32
N ARG A 15 -6.41 -2.36 -14.28
CA ARG A 15 -6.01 -2.80 -15.62
C ARG A 15 -4.88 -3.82 -15.54
N PHE A 16 -3.81 -3.50 -14.81
CA PHE A 16 -2.68 -4.41 -14.59
C PHE A 16 -3.13 -5.74 -13.97
N LEU A 17 -4.03 -5.72 -12.99
CA LEU A 17 -4.54 -6.95 -12.38
C LEU A 17 -5.36 -7.78 -13.38
N SER A 18 -6.20 -7.13 -14.20
CA SER A 18 -7.05 -7.79 -15.20
C SER A 18 -6.27 -8.46 -16.34
N GLU A 19 -5.11 -7.92 -16.71
CA GLU A 19 -4.28 -8.42 -17.81
C GLU A 19 -3.42 -9.64 -17.42
N ARG A 20 -3.40 -10.02 -16.13
CA ARG A 20 -2.55 -11.11 -15.64
C ARG A 20 -3.09 -12.47 -16.09
N LYS A 21 -2.20 -13.25 -16.70
CA LYS A 21 -2.46 -14.65 -17.04
C LYS A 21 -1.92 -15.57 -15.95
N ASN A 22 -2.74 -16.53 -15.52
CA ASN A 22 -2.41 -17.54 -14.49
C ASN A 22 -1.76 -16.94 -13.22
N PRO A 23 -2.43 -16.01 -12.52
CA PRO A 23 -1.86 -15.42 -11.33
C PRO A 23 -1.81 -16.44 -10.18
N MET A 24 -0.70 -16.43 -9.42
CA MET A 24 -0.54 -17.25 -8.21
C MET A 24 -1.45 -16.80 -7.06
N PHE A 25 -1.87 -15.54 -7.07
CA PHE A 25 -2.73 -14.91 -6.06
C PHE A 25 -3.86 -14.19 -6.77
N GLU A 26 -5.05 -14.24 -6.18
CA GLU A 26 -6.21 -13.52 -6.70
C GLU A 26 -6.01 -12.00 -6.62
N ALA A 27 -6.72 -11.27 -7.47
CA ALA A 27 -6.58 -9.81 -7.54
C ALA A 27 -6.87 -9.12 -6.19
N HIS A 28 -7.92 -9.59 -5.49
CA HIS A 28 -8.29 -9.07 -4.18
C HIS A 28 -7.24 -9.36 -3.10
N GLU A 29 -6.61 -10.55 -3.14
CA GLU A 29 -5.53 -10.91 -2.22
C GLU A 29 -4.32 -9.99 -2.40
N LEU A 30 -3.95 -9.68 -3.65
CA LEU A 30 -2.84 -8.77 -3.92
C LEU A 30 -3.12 -7.36 -3.42
N ALA A 31 -4.36 -6.89 -3.59
CA ALA A 31 -4.78 -5.57 -3.11
C ALA A 31 -4.73 -5.49 -1.58
N ILE A 32 -5.35 -6.42 -0.85
CA ILE A 32 -5.37 -6.38 0.61
C ILE A 32 -3.97 -6.57 1.21
N ASN A 33 -3.17 -7.49 0.66
CA ASN A 33 -1.81 -7.72 1.12
C ASN A 33 -0.91 -6.50 0.85
N TYR A 34 -1.11 -5.80 -0.27
CA TYR A 34 -0.39 -4.56 -0.53
C TYR A 34 -0.77 -3.45 0.45
N VAL A 35 -2.05 -3.28 0.76
CA VAL A 35 -2.50 -2.29 1.75
C VAL A 35 -1.90 -2.59 3.11
N TYR A 36 -1.94 -3.86 3.54
CA TYR A 36 -1.30 -4.32 4.77
C TYR A 36 0.20 -4.02 4.78
N TYR A 37 0.92 -4.39 3.71
CA TYR A 37 2.35 -4.13 3.57
C TYR A 37 2.68 -2.65 3.70
N ARG A 38 1.94 -1.78 2.98
CA ARG A 38 2.14 -0.32 3.05
C ARG A 38 1.76 0.26 4.42
N PHE A 39 0.83 -0.38 5.13
CA PHE A 39 0.38 0.06 6.43
C PHE A 39 1.30 -0.37 7.56
N LYS A 40 1.90 -1.56 7.51
CA LYS A 40 2.73 -2.12 8.59
C LYS A 40 4.24 -2.04 8.33
N PHE A 41 4.68 -1.81 7.10
CA PHE A 41 6.11 -1.85 6.75
C PHE A 41 6.59 -0.59 6.04
N ASP A 42 7.86 -0.28 6.24
CA ASP A 42 8.62 0.68 5.45
C ASP A 42 9.79 -0.05 4.78
N GLY A 43 9.57 -0.49 3.54
CA GLY A 43 10.49 -1.40 2.86
C GLY A 43 10.48 -2.79 3.51
N ARG A 44 11.66 -3.28 3.92
CA ARG A 44 11.77 -4.62 4.55
C ARG A 44 11.58 -4.61 6.07
N SER A 45 11.46 -3.44 6.67
CA SER A 45 11.36 -3.29 8.12
C SER A 45 9.93 -3.01 8.53
N GLU A 46 9.47 -3.65 9.60
CA GLU A 46 8.23 -3.28 10.25
C GLU A 46 8.33 -1.82 10.72
N ARG A 47 7.29 -1.04 10.46
CA ARG A 47 7.27 0.37 10.83
C ARG A 47 6.95 0.49 12.31
N THR A 48 7.50 1.51 12.96
CA THR A 48 7.09 1.87 14.32
C THR A 48 6.03 2.98 14.27
N ILE A 49 4.96 2.81 15.04
CA ILE A 49 3.86 3.78 15.18
C ILE A 49 4.38 5.18 15.56
N LYS A 50 5.35 5.24 16.48
CA LYS A 50 6.04 6.49 16.87
C LYS A 50 6.71 7.21 15.68
N GLY A 51 7.18 6.46 14.69
CA GLY A 51 7.77 7.02 13.46
C GLY A 51 6.73 7.72 12.58
N ILE A 52 5.47 7.28 12.61
CA ILE A 52 4.38 7.88 11.85
C ILE A 52 4.05 9.27 12.41
N PHE A 53 3.80 9.38 13.72
CA PHE A 53 3.49 10.67 14.37
C PHE A 53 4.62 11.70 14.23
N LYS A 54 5.87 11.25 14.43
CA LYS A 54 7.04 12.14 14.34
C LYS A 54 7.25 12.68 12.92
N ASN A 55 6.97 11.88 11.90
CA ASN A 55 7.14 12.30 10.50
C ASN A 55 5.91 13.04 9.96
N ALA A 56 4.69 12.70 10.38
CA ALA A 56 3.47 13.37 9.97
C ALA A 56 3.45 14.86 10.39
N LEU A 57 3.98 15.15 11.58
CA LEU A 57 4.11 16.53 12.09
C LEU A 57 5.29 17.29 11.46
N LYS A 58 6.23 16.58 10.83
CA LYS A 58 7.41 17.15 10.18
C LYS A 58 7.13 17.26 8.69
N GLY A 59 6.29 18.23 8.32
CA GLY A 59 5.91 18.47 6.94
C GLY A 59 7.08 18.33 5.97
N ASP A 60 6.92 17.49 4.95
CA ASP A 60 7.95 17.24 3.95
C ASP A 60 7.99 18.39 2.93
N LYS A 61 9.19 18.86 2.60
CA LYS A 61 9.39 19.91 1.59
C LYS A 61 9.02 19.46 0.18
N GLU A 62 9.05 18.15 -0.06
CA GLU A 62 8.78 17.54 -1.36
C GLU A 62 7.61 16.56 -1.28
N ARG A 63 6.77 16.56 -2.32
CA ARG A 63 5.65 15.61 -2.43
C ARG A 63 6.19 14.20 -2.66
N LYS A 64 6.03 13.33 -1.66
CA LYS A 64 6.55 11.94 -1.72
C LYS A 64 5.70 10.96 -2.53
N TYR A 65 4.48 11.34 -2.91
CA TYR A 65 3.52 10.53 -3.66
C TYR A 65 3.24 11.11 -5.06
N ASN A 66 3.02 10.25 -6.03
CA ASN A 66 2.43 10.57 -7.33
C ASN A 66 1.89 9.29 -7.98
N SER A 67 1.00 9.43 -8.97
CA SER A 67 0.33 8.30 -9.62
C SER A 67 1.30 7.25 -10.17
N ASN A 68 2.31 7.69 -10.92
CA ASN A 68 3.30 6.78 -11.54
C ASN A 68 4.08 5.97 -10.50
N LYS A 69 4.46 6.60 -9.39
CA LYS A 69 5.18 5.94 -8.30
C LYS A 69 4.29 4.93 -7.58
N SER A 70 3.02 5.26 -7.35
CA SER A 70 2.05 4.35 -6.75
C SER A 70 1.89 3.07 -7.56
N VAL A 71 1.70 3.20 -8.88
CA VAL A 71 1.52 2.03 -9.75
C VAL A 71 2.79 1.20 -9.86
N LYS A 72 3.96 1.85 -10.01
CA LYS A 72 5.27 1.15 -10.02
C LYS A 72 5.49 0.35 -8.75
N ASN A 73 5.19 0.94 -7.58
CA ASN A 73 5.35 0.26 -6.30
C ASN A 73 4.39 -0.93 -6.16
N PHE A 74 3.15 -0.81 -6.62
CA PHE A 74 2.20 -1.92 -6.61
C PHE A 74 2.64 -3.07 -7.51
N LYS A 75 3.07 -2.76 -8.74
CA LYS A 75 3.60 -3.75 -9.69
C LYS A 75 4.81 -4.47 -9.08
N ALA A 76 5.78 -3.72 -8.54
CA ALA A 76 6.96 -4.28 -7.89
C ALA A 76 6.58 -5.23 -6.74
N TYR A 77 5.65 -4.83 -5.87
CA TYR A 77 5.13 -5.67 -4.80
C TYR A 77 4.51 -6.98 -5.30
N CYS A 78 3.69 -6.92 -6.35
CA CYS A 78 3.10 -8.10 -6.97
C CYS A 78 4.15 -9.07 -7.53
N PHE A 79 5.27 -8.57 -8.05
CA PHE A 79 6.38 -9.42 -8.51
C PHE A 79 7.12 -10.07 -7.35
N SER A 80 7.39 -9.34 -6.27
CA SER A 80 8.10 -9.86 -5.09
C SER A 80 7.28 -10.79 -4.20
N MET A 81 5.95 -10.71 -4.25
CA MET A 81 5.09 -11.67 -3.55
C MET A 81 5.31 -13.10 -4.06
N ARG A 82 5.67 -13.26 -5.33
CA ARG A 82 6.01 -14.57 -5.91
C ARG A 82 7.29 -15.16 -5.34
N SER A 83 8.23 -14.33 -4.90
CA SER A 83 9.47 -14.79 -4.27
C SER A 83 9.33 -15.00 -2.76
N GLY A 84 8.11 -14.90 -2.19
CA GLY A 84 7.86 -15.11 -0.76
C GLY A 84 8.49 -14.07 0.16
N HIS A 85 8.85 -12.89 -0.36
CA HIS A 85 9.64 -11.90 0.37
C HIS A 85 8.83 -11.00 1.31
N PHE A 86 7.50 -11.04 1.25
CA PHE A 86 6.63 -10.16 2.03
C PHE A 86 5.59 -10.95 2.81
N GLU A 87 5.33 -10.50 4.03
CA GLU A 87 4.26 -11.02 4.87
C GLU A 87 2.90 -10.70 4.26
N LYS A 88 1.98 -11.66 4.39
CA LYS A 88 0.58 -11.50 4.01
C LYS A 88 -0.21 -10.90 5.16
N ALA A 89 -1.26 -10.17 4.82
CA ALA A 89 -2.26 -9.78 5.78
C ALA A 89 -2.84 -11.02 6.47
N PRO A 90 -2.99 -11.02 7.80
CA PRO A 90 -3.72 -12.07 8.51
C PRO A 90 -5.13 -12.26 7.97
N ALA A 91 -5.67 -13.46 8.09
CA ALA A 91 -7.05 -13.73 7.69
C ALA A 91 -8.02 -12.84 8.48
N GLY A 92 -8.95 -12.17 7.78
CA GLY A 92 -9.91 -11.25 8.40
C GLY A 92 -9.32 -9.91 8.83
N TRP A 93 -8.08 -9.60 8.43
CA TRP A 93 -7.49 -8.30 8.65
C TRP A 93 -8.28 -7.19 7.95
N ASP A 94 -8.52 -6.11 8.67
CA ASP A 94 -9.30 -4.96 8.23
C ASP A 94 -8.64 -3.71 8.78
N ILE A 95 -8.18 -2.84 7.87
CA ILE A 95 -7.50 -1.61 8.21
C ILE A 95 -8.38 -0.68 9.07
N SER A 96 -9.71 -0.77 8.95
CA SER A 96 -10.63 0.05 9.76
C SER A 96 -10.61 -0.31 11.24
N LYS A 97 -10.12 -1.50 11.59
CA LYS A 97 -9.99 -1.99 12.97
C LYS A 97 -8.60 -1.73 13.55
N GLU A 98 -7.71 -1.09 12.79
CA GLU A 98 -6.37 -0.72 13.26
C GLU A 98 -6.44 0.53 14.13
N GLU A 99 -6.06 0.40 15.41
CA GLU A 99 -6.04 1.52 16.36
C GLU A 99 -5.14 2.66 15.87
N ASP A 100 -4.00 2.31 15.26
CA ASP A 100 -3.03 3.26 14.70
C ASP A 100 -3.62 4.18 13.62
N LEU A 101 -4.60 3.69 12.85
CA LEU A 101 -5.26 4.48 11.80
C LEU A 101 -6.16 5.56 12.40
N HIS A 102 -6.85 5.23 13.49
CA HIS A 102 -7.74 6.17 14.16
C HIS A 102 -6.97 7.32 14.81
N GLU A 103 -5.77 7.06 15.34
CA GLU A 103 -4.90 8.11 15.85
C GLU A 103 -4.38 9.05 14.74
N LEU A 104 -4.11 8.52 13.54
CA LEU A 104 -3.72 9.34 12.37
C LEU A 104 -4.83 10.29 11.91
N GLY A 105 -6.10 9.85 11.96
CA GLY A 105 -7.24 10.67 11.55
C GLY A 105 -7.60 11.81 12.51
N ARG A 106 -6.97 11.85 13.70
CA ARG A 106 -7.17 12.89 14.72
C ARG A 106 -6.14 14.02 14.66
N LEU A 107 -5.07 13.86 13.88
CA LEU A 107 -4.05 14.88 13.62
C LEU A 107 -4.49 15.88 12.56
#